data_AF-A0A2V9I4T8-F1
#
_entry.id   AF-A0A2V9I4T8-F1
#
_cell.length_a   1.000
_cell.length_b   1.000
_cell.length_c   1.000
_cell.angle_alpha   90.00
_cell.angle_beta   90.00
_cell.angle_gamma   90.00
#
_symmetry.space_group_name_H-M   'P 1'
#
loop_
_entity.id
_entity.type
_entity.pdbx_description
1 polymer ?
#
loop_
_entity_poly.entity_id
_entity_poly.type
_entity_poly.pdbx_seq_one_letter_code
_entity_poly.pdbx_strand_id
1 'polypeptide(L)'
;MTIATGTKLGRYEIRSQLGKGGMGEVYLAHDTKLDRKVALKILPAEVAAHQDRMRRFVQEAKTASGLNHPNILTIYEIEQI
;
A
#
# COMPACT_ATOMS: atom_id res chain seq x y z
N MET A 1 10.54 0.37 -8.80
CA MET A 1 10.25 0.90 -10.14
C MET A 1 9.28 2.05 -9.90
N THR A 2 9.56 3.23 -10.43
CA THR A 2 8.68 4.38 -10.20
C THR A 2 7.41 4.21 -11.02
N ILE A 3 6.25 4.22 -10.36
CA ILE A 3 4.94 4.15 -11.01
C ILE A 3 4.53 5.57 -11.43
N ALA A 4 4.13 5.71 -12.70
CA ALA A 4 3.78 7.01 -13.24
C ALA A 4 2.45 7.55 -12.67
N THR A 5 2.34 8.86 -12.57
CA THR A 5 1.05 9.52 -12.29
C THR A 5 0.04 9.17 -13.38
N GLY A 6 -1.21 8.91 -12.98
CA GLY A 6 -2.29 8.46 -13.85
C GLY A 6 -2.33 6.94 -14.07
N THR A 7 -1.29 6.20 -13.67
CA THR A 7 -1.35 4.72 -13.70
C THR A 7 -2.46 4.22 -12.78
N LYS A 8 -3.26 3.27 -13.27
CA LYS A 8 -4.30 2.59 -12.50
C LYS A 8 -3.81 1.23 -12.02
N LEU A 9 -3.94 0.99 -10.72
CA LEU A 9 -3.74 -0.30 -10.05
C LEU A 9 -5.11 -0.74 -9.52
N GLY A 10 -5.82 -1.56 -10.30
CA GLY A 10 -7.22 -1.88 -10.03
C GLY A 10 -8.07 -0.60 -9.95
N ARG A 11 -8.71 -0.35 -8.79
CA ARG A 11 -9.54 0.84 -8.56
C ARG A 11 -8.75 2.10 -8.17
N TYR A 12 -7.44 1.99 -7.98
CA TYR A 12 -6.62 3.06 -7.47
C TYR A 12 -5.85 3.76 -8.58
N GLU A 13 -6.01 5.07 -8.71
CA GLU A 13 -5.25 5.89 -9.66
C GLU A 13 -4.11 6.63 -8.95
N ILE A 14 -2.87 6.40 -9.38
CA ILE A 14 -1.68 7.03 -8.81
C ILE A 14 -1.69 8.54 -9.11
N ARG A 15 -1.47 9.36 -8.08
CA ARG A 15 -1.39 10.82 -8.19
C ARG A 15 0.06 11.30 -8.08
N SER A 16 0.79 10.82 -7.09
CA SER A 16 2.21 11.17 -6.88
C SER A 16 2.90 10.18 -5.95
N GLN A 17 4.23 10.16 -5.97
CA GLN A 17 5.01 9.45 -4.96
C GLN A 17 5.08 10.28 -3.68
N LEU A 18 4.87 9.62 -2.54
CA LEU A 18 4.99 10.21 -1.20
C LEU A 18 6.34 9.89 -0.57
N GLY A 19 6.90 8.72 -0.86
CA GLY A 19 8.20 8.33 -0.33
C GLY A 19 8.68 6.96 -0.83
N LYS A 20 9.93 6.66 -0.51
CA LYS A 20 10.59 5.40 -0.84
C LYS A 20 11.57 5.00 0.26
N GLY A 21 11.63 3.71 0.58
CA GLY A 21 12.59 3.14 1.53
C GLY A 21 12.78 1.64 1.30
N GLY A 22 13.48 0.98 2.22
CA GLY A 22 13.82 -0.45 2.10
C GLY A 22 12.61 -1.40 2.04
N MET A 23 11.46 -0.99 2.57
CA MET A 23 10.21 -1.77 2.55
C MET A 23 9.27 -1.34 1.42
N GLY A 24 9.79 -0.65 0.41
CA GLY A 24 9.05 -0.28 -0.79
C GLY A 24 8.77 1.20 -0.95
N GLU A 25 7.77 1.47 -1.79
CA GLU A 25 7.42 2.81 -2.24
C GLU A 25 6.00 3.14 -1.77
N VAL A 26 5.76 4.38 -1.36
CA VAL A 26 4.45 4.86 -0.93
C VAL A 26 3.97 5.91 -1.91
N TYR A 27 2.74 5.77 -2.38
CA TYR A 27 2.12 6.65 -3.36
C TYR A 27 0.83 7.25 -2.81
N LEU A 28 0.57 8.51 -3.14
CA LEU A 28 -0.76 9.08 -3.06
C LEU A 28 -1.56 8.53 -4.23
N ALA A 29 -2.72 7.96 -3.94
CA ALA A 29 -3.64 7.48 -4.94
C ALA A 29 -5.07 7.96 -4.66
N HIS A 30 -5.91 7.92 -5.69
CA HIS A 30 -7.34 8.14 -5.59
C HIS A 30 -8.05 6.78 -5.72
N ASP A 31 -8.78 6.38 -4.69
CA ASP A 31 -9.70 5.25 -4.75
C ASP A 31 -10.93 5.69 -5.54
N THR A 32 -11.06 5.22 -6.77
CA THR A 32 -12.15 5.63 -7.68
C THR A 32 -13.50 5.04 -7.31
N LYS A 33 -13.55 4.02 -6.44
CA LYS A 33 -14.80 3.40 -5.97
C LYS A 33 -15.38 4.14 -4.77
N LEU A 34 -14.52 4.53 -3.84
CA LEU A 34 -14.91 5.20 -2.59
C LEU A 34 -14.71 6.72 -2.64
N ASP A 35 -14.27 7.24 -3.77
CA ASP A 35 -13.99 8.65 -4.04
C ASP A 35 -13.17 9.34 -2.94
N ARG A 36 -12.02 8.77 -2.61
CA ARG A 36 -11.14 9.30 -1.55
C ARG A 36 -9.67 9.17 -1.88
N LYS A 37 -8.86 10.03 -1.26
CA LYS A 37 -7.40 9.91 -1.30
C LYS A 37 -6.95 8.81 -0.33
N VAL A 38 -6.01 7.99 -0.78
CA VAL A 38 -5.39 6.93 0.02
C VAL A 38 -3.88 6.93 -0.18
N ALA A 39 -3.15 6.38 0.79
CA ALA A 39 -1.75 6.03 0.61
C ALA A 39 -1.65 4.55 0.22
N LEU A 40 -1.02 4.26 -0.92
CA LEU A 40 -0.70 2.90 -1.35
C LEU A 40 0.76 2.60 -1.06
N LYS A 41 1.02 1.60 -0.23
CA LYS A 41 2.37 1.05 -0.01
C LYS A 41 2.58 -0.16 -0.90
N ILE A 42 3.54 -0.07 -1.79
CA ILE A 42 3.85 -1.09 -2.79
C ILE A 42 5.19 -1.73 -2.44
N LEU A 43 5.17 -3.06 -2.29
CA LEU A 43 6.37 -3.82 -1.99
C LEU A 43 7.23 -4.05 -3.24
N PRO A 44 8.56 -4.03 -3.13
CA PRO A 44 9.45 -4.45 -4.21
C PRO A 44 9.22 -5.93 -4.55
N ALA A 45 9.41 -6.31 -5.82
CA ALA A 45 9.28 -7.69 -6.27
C ALA A 45 10.19 -8.66 -5.49
N GLU A 46 11.39 -8.21 -5.12
CA GLU A 46 12.31 -8.95 -4.24
C GLU A 46 11.71 -9.21 -2.86
N VAL A 47 10.92 -8.30 -2.29
CA VAL A 47 10.27 -8.53 -1.00
C VAL A 47 9.13 -9.52 -1.15
N ALA A 48 8.40 -9.44 -2.26
CA ALA A 48 7.34 -10.39 -2.60
C ALA A 48 7.85 -11.81 -2.88
N ALA A 49 9.08 -11.95 -3.40
CA ALA A 49 9.69 -13.24 -3.70
C ALA A 49 10.12 -14.04 -2.46
N HIS A 50 10.30 -13.39 -1.30
CA HIS A 50 10.67 -14.09 -0.06
C HIS A 50 9.46 -14.29 0.84
N GLN A 51 9.04 -15.56 0.98
CA GLN A 51 7.86 -15.96 1.73
C GLN A 51 7.82 -15.42 3.17
N ASP A 52 8.96 -15.42 3.88
CA ASP A 52 9.02 -14.88 5.24
C ASP A 52 8.76 -13.38 5.30
N ARG A 53 9.27 -12.61 4.32
CA ARG A 53 9.05 -11.16 4.28
C ARG A 53 7.60 -10.84 3.94
N MET A 54 7.01 -11.58 2.99
CA MET A 54 5.59 -11.45 2.66
C MET A 54 4.70 -11.83 3.84
N ARG A 55 5.04 -12.92 4.56
CA ARG A 55 4.32 -13.34 5.76
C ARG A 55 4.32 -12.26 6.84
N ARG A 56 5.48 -11.64 7.12
CA ARG A 56 5.57 -10.54 8.09
C ARG A 56 4.74 -9.34 7.66
N PHE A 57 4.81 -8.96 6.38
CA PHE A 57 4.02 -7.85 5.85
C PHE A 57 2.52 -8.08 6.05
N VAL A 58 2.01 -9.25 5.66
CA VAL A 58 0.59 -9.60 5.83
C VAL A 58 0.22 -9.63 7.32
N GLN A 59 1.09 -10.16 8.18
CA GLN A 59 0.83 -10.23 9.61
C GLN A 59 0.74 -8.84 10.25
N GLU A 60 1.71 -7.96 9.97
CA GLU A 60 1.70 -6.56 10.46
C GLU A 60 0.44 -5.84 9.99
N ALA A 61 0.08 -6.02 8.72
CA ALA A 61 -1.08 -5.35 8.15
C ALA A 61 -2.41 -5.85 8.77
N LYS A 62 -2.55 -7.16 9.01
CA LYS A 62 -3.71 -7.73 9.73
C LYS A 62 -3.79 -7.24 11.18
N THR A 63 -2.66 -7.18 11.88
CA THR A 63 -2.61 -6.67 13.25
C THR A 63 -3.01 -5.20 13.29
N ALA A 64 -2.45 -4.37 12.41
CA ALA A 64 -2.77 -2.94 12.37
C ALA A 64 -4.21 -2.65 11.89
N SER A 65 -4.76 -3.44 10.96
CA SER A 65 -6.15 -3.27 10.50
C SER A 65 -7.19 -3.53 11.58
N GLY A 66 -6.85 -4.34 12.61
CA GLY A 66 -7.73 -4.59 13.75
C GLY A 66 -7.75 -3.48 14.81
N LEU A 67 -6.87 -2.48 14.68
CA LEU A 67 -6.76 -1.38 15.64
C LEU A 67 -7.60 -0.20 15.17
N ASN A 68 -8.46 0.30 16.06
CA ASN A 68 -9.24 1.52 15.83
C ASN A 68 -8.89 2.55 16.91
N HIS A 69 -7.93 3.43 16.60
CA HIS A 69 -7.41 4.41 17.54
C HIS A 69 -6.94 5.67 16.80
N PRO A 70 -7.19 6.90 17.30
CA PRO A 70 -6.86 8.15 16.59
C PRO A 70 -5.37 8.32 16.24
N ASN A 71 -4.48 7.68 17.00
CA ASN A 71 -3.03 7.73 16.77
C ASN A 71 -2.49 6.54 15.98
N ILE A 72 -3.36 5.71 15.39
CA ILE A 72 -2.97 4.55 14.59
C ILE A 72 -3.65 4.65 13.22
N LEU A 73 -2.84 4.58 12.16
CA LEU A 73 -3.37 4.59 10.81
C LEU A 73 -4.16 3.31 10.53
N THR A 74 -5.31 3.46 9.86
CA THR A 74 -6.14 2.32 9.44
C THR A 74 -5.66 1.75 8.12
N ILE A 75 -5.47 0.44 8.07
CA ILE A 75 -5.26 -0.29 6.81
C ILE A 75 -6.63 -0.72 6.31
N TYR A 76 -7.00 -0.24 5.13
CA TYR A 76 -8.30 -0.53 4.53
C TYR A 76 -8.33 -1.84 3.74
N GLU A 77 -7.21 -2.22 3.12
CA GLU A 77 -7.16 -3.35 2.19
C GLU A 77 -5.71 -3.81 2.01
N ILE A 78 -5.54 -5.10 1.68
CA ILE A 78 -4.26 -5.71 1.28
C ILE A 78 -4.57 -6.57 0.06
N GLU A 79 -3.91 -6.29 -1.06
CA GLU A 79 -4.09 -7.02 -2.32
C GLU A 79 -2.73 -7.36 -2.95
N GLN A 80 -2.71 -8.45 -3.71
CA GLN A 80 -1.64 -8.79 -4.62
C GLN A 80 -2.19 -8.67 -6.05
N ILE A 81 -1.55 -7.83 -6.86
CA ILE A 81 -1.91 -7.53 -8.24
C ILE A 81 -0.85 -8.12 -9.15
#